data_AF-A0A316NMB6-F1
#
_entry.id   AF-A0A316NMB6-F1
#
_cell.length_a   1.000
_cell.length_b   1.000
_cell.length_c   1.000
_cell.angle_alpha   90.00
_cell.angle_beta   90.00
_cell.angle_gamma   90.00
#
_symmetry.space_group_name_H-M   'P 1'
#
loop_
_entity.id
_entity.type
_entity.pdbx_description
1 polymer ?
#
loop_
_entity_poly.entity_id
_entity_poly.type
_entity_poly.pdbx_seq_one_letter_code
_entity_poly.pdbx_strand_id
1 'polypeptide(L)'
;MGKKLILLSVLLTLFMLPVSANESEEVTLEQVEMPESSSKTEEVQTQEPVQSYDIPKWSEFCEQGYENAKLNDKENILNIINFVDAERTKSNYWAERRINFEKAIEHCKTLSEDTKAFCYEGVRKNETERNEMYEQQLKQINYKNRGIIIDKPNY
;
A
#
# COMPACT_ATOMS: atom_id res chain seq x y z
N MET A 1 4.41 54.55 2.46
CA MET A 1 5.36 54.84 3.57
C MET A 1 5.07 53.87 4.71
N GLY A 2 6.11 53.17 5.21
CA GLY A 2 6.13 52.39 6.48
C GLY A 2 5.78 50.90 6.34
N LYS A 3 6.72 49.92 6.28
CA LYS A 3 7.64 49.34 7.31
C LYS A 3 6.86 48.62 8.43
N LYS A 4 7.01 47.35 8.84
CA LYS A 4 8.02 46.26 8.77
C LYS A 4 7.26 44.92 9.08
N LEU A 5 7.49 43.77 8.42
CA LEU A 5 8.50 42.72 8.69
C LEU A 5 8.51 42.16 10.12
N ILE A 6 7.99 40.94 10.32
CA ILE A 6 8.53 39.94 11.28
C ILE A 6 8.39 38.55 10.65
N LEU A 7 9.51 38.03 10.14
CA LEU A 7 9.74 36.63 9.80
C LEU A 7 10.13 35.89 11.09
N LEU A 8 9.39 34.85 11.47
CA LEU A 8 9.81 33.93 12.53
C LEU A 8 10.45 32.70 11.88
N SER A 9 11.77 32.78 11.74
CA SER A 9 12.67 31.66 11.48
C SER A 9 12.80 30.82 12.76
N VAL A 10 12.35 29.56 12.73
CA VAL A 10 12.66 28.59 13.79
C VAL A 10 13.78 27.69 13.28
N LEU A 11 14.96 27.97 13.82
CA LEU A 11 16.21 27.25 13.65
C LEU A 11 16.06 25.83 14.25
N LEU A 12 16.05 24.78 13.43
CA LEU A 12 16.12 23.40 13.89
C LEU A 12 17.60 23.02 14.07
N THR A 13 18.10 23.15 15.30
CA THR A 13 19.45 22.76 15.68
C THR A 13 19.59 21.24 15.77
N LEU A 14 20.53 20.71 14.99
CA LEU A 14 21.53 19.69 15.35
C LEU A 14 21.07 18.49 16.19
N PHE A 15 20.79 17.38 15.51
CA PHE A 15 21.09 16.04 16.05
C PHE A 15 22.37 15.54 15.37
N MET A 16 23.51 15.79 16.02
CA MET A 16 24.75 15.02 15.79
C MET A 16 24.72 13.85 16.76
N LEU A 17 24.38 12.66 16.27
CA LEU A 17 24.58 11.42 17.01
C LEU A 17 26.01 10.91 16.73
N PRO A 18 26.81 10.58 17.74
CA PRO A 18 28.10 9.93 17.53
C PRO A 18 27.88 8.49 17.08
N VAL A 19 28.39 8.15 15.90
CA VAL A 19 28.65 6.76 15.50
C VAL A 19 29.75 6.24 16.41
N SER A 20 29.42 5.35 17.35
CA SER A 20 30.45 4.60 18.05
C SER A 20 30.97 3.53 17.11
N ALA A 21 32.23 3.67 16.72
CA ALA A 21 33.03 2.57 16.22
C ALA A 21 33.04 1.46 17.27
N ASN A 22 32.81 0.22 16.86
CA ASN A 22 33.28 -0.92 17.63
C ASN A 22 34.11 -1.83 16.72
N GLU A 23 35.31 -2.11 17.22
CA GLU A 23 36.42 -2.76 16.56
C GLU A 23 36.07 -4.17 16.11
N SER A 24 36.48 -4.51 14.89
CA SER A 24 36.61 -5.90 14.46
C SER A 24 37.85 -6.49 15.13
N GLU A 25 37.63 -7.25 16.20
CA GLU A 25 38.68 -8.09 16.77
C GLU A 25 39.05 -9.19 15.78
N GLU A 26 40.33 -9.12 15.40
CA GLU A 26 41.11 -10.15 14.75
C GLU A 26 41.12 -11.43 15.60
N VAL A 27 40.67 -12.54 15.02
CA VAL A 27 40.98 -13.89 15.53
C VAL A 27 41.80 -14.60 14.47
N THR A 28 43.10 -14.70 14.75
CA THR A 28 44.10 -15.41 13.96
C THR A 28 44.59 -16.64 14.74
N LEU A 29 44.94 -17.70 13.99
CA LEU A 29 45.40 -19.06 14.35
C LEU A 29 44.28 -20.07 14.66
N GLU A 30 44.26 -21.26 14.06
CA GLU A 30 45.40 -22.14 13.79
C GLU A 30 45.11 -23.11 12.62
N GLN A 31 46.12 -23.36 11.79
CA GLN A 31 46.10 -24.35 10.71
C GLN A 31 45.89 -25.76 11.24
N VAL A 32 44.99 -26.52 10.62
CA VAL A 32 45.02 -27.99 10.66
C VAL A 32 45.02 -28.51 9.22
N GLU A 33 45.98 -29.39 8.96
CA GLU A 33 46.39 -29.92 7.67
C GLU A 33 45.26 -30.65 6.91
N MET A 34 45.32 -30.51 5.58
CA MET A 34 44.59 -31.33 4.61
C MET A 34 45.09 -32.77 4.62
N PRO A 35 44.22 -33.73 4.31
CA PRO A 35 44.58 -34.79 3.38
C PRO A 35 43.76 -34.67 2.09
N GLU A 36 44.49 -34.55 0.99
CA GLU A 36 44.04 -34.70 -0.39
C GLU A 36 43.56 -36.15 -0.62
N SER A 37 42.37 -36.35 -1.18
CA SER A 37 42.15 -37.20 -2.37
C SER A 37 40.68 -37.64 -2.52
N SER A 38 40.21 -37.45 -3.76
CA SER A 38 39.14 -38.17 -4.45
C SER A 38 37.69 -37.73 -4.27
N SER A 39 37.32 -36.73 -5.09
CA SER A 39 36.26 -36.84 -6.11
C SER A 39 35.08 -37.79 -5.79
N LYS A 40 34.00 -37.20 -5.28
CA LYS A 40 32.64 -37.50 -5.77
C LYS A 40 31.74 -36.31 -5.46
N THR A 41 31.49 -35.47 -6.47
CA THR A 41 30.46 -34.44 -6.43
C THR A 41 29.10 -35.14 -6.36
N GLU A 42 28.60 -35.38 -5.15
CA GLU A 42 27.17 -35.52 -4.92
C GLU A 42 26.61 -34.09 -4.90
N GLU A 43 25.83 -33.75 -5.92
CA GLU A 43 24.95 -32.59 -5.91
C GLU A 43 23.99 -32.75 -4.72
N VAL A 44 24.34 -32.15 -3.59
CA VAL A 44 23.37 -31.84 -2.54
C VAL A 44 22.47 -30.78 -3.15
N GLN A 45 21.36 -31.25 -3.72
CA GLN A 45 20.26 -30.40 -4.12
C GLN A 45 19.65 -29.85 -2.82
N THR A 46 20.25 -28.78 -2.31
CA THR A 46 19.64 -27.92 -1.30
C THR A 46 18.39 -27.36 -1.95
N GLN A 47 17.26 -28.03 -1.76
CA GLN A 47 15.96 -27.45 -2.06
C GLN A 47 15.84 -26.24 -1.14
N GLU A 48 16.05 -25.05 -1.68
CA GLU A 48 15.68 -23.82 -1.00
C GLU A 48 14.20 -23.98 -0.57
N PRO A 49 13.87 -23.69 0.69
CA PRO A 49 12.48 -23.75 1.13
C PRO A 49 11.69 -22.79 0.24
N VAL A 50 10.70 -23.33 -0.48
CA VAL A 50 9.77 -22.52 -1.28
C VAL A 50 9.04 -21.61 -0.30
N GLN A 51 9.47 -20.35 -0.22
CA GLN A 51 8.79 -19.36 0.61
C GLN A 51 7.39 -19.15 0.02
N SER A 52 6.37 -19.58 0.76
CA SER A 52 4.97 -19.37 0.39
C SER A 52 4.51 -18.04 0.98
N TYR A 53 4.32 -17.03 0.13
CA TYR A 53 3.75 -15.75 0.53
C TYR A 53 2.23 -15.79 0.57
N ASP A 54 1.62 -15.17 1.59
CA ASP A 54 0.19 -14.83 1.55
C ASP A 54 -0.02 -13.60 0.67
N ILE A 55 -0.27 -13.84 -0.63
CA ILE A 55 -0.49 -12.78 -1.61
C ILE A 55 -1.94 -12.28 -1.47
N PRO A 56 -2.17 -10.99 -1.16
CA PRO A 56 -3.51 -10.46 -1.05
C PRO A 56 -4.25 -10.59 -2.39
N LYS A 57 -5.55 -10.90 -2.32
CA LYS A 57 -6.43 -11.00 -3.48
C LYS A 57 -7.37 -9.81 -3.52
N TRP A 58 -7.66 -9.34 -4.73
CA TRP A 58 -8.54 -8.20 -4.94
C TRP A 58 -9.94 -8.40 -4.32
N SER A 59 -10.47 -9.62 -4.38
CA SER A 59 -11.77 -9.99 -3.82
C SER A 59 -11.88 -9.85 -2.30
N GLU A 60 -10.76 -9.68 -1.59
CA GLU A 60 -10.74 -9.45 -0.14
C GLU A 60 -11.09 -7.99 0.20
N PHE A 61 -10.94 -7.06 -0.75
CA PHE A 61 -11.11 -5.63 -0.53
C PHE A 61 -12.22 -5.02 -1.38
N CYS A 62 -12.59 -5.64 -2.50
CA CYS A 62 -13.59 -5.07 -3.38
C CYS A 62 -15.00 -5.25 -2.83
N GLU A 63 -15.85 -4.28 -3.12
CA GLU A 63 -17.29 -4.46 -2.91
C GLU A 63 -17.85 -5.49 -3.89
N GLN A 64 -18.79 -6.30 -3.40
CA GLN A 64 -19.43 -7.33 -4.20
C GLN A 64 -20.07 -6.76 -5.46
N GLY A 65 -19.78 -7.37 -6.61
CA GLY A 65 -20.28 -6.95 -7.92
C GLY A 65 -19.38 -5.97 -8.67
N TYR A 66 -18.32 -5.46 -8.03
CA TYR A 66 -17.32 -4.56 -8.64
C TYR A 66 -15.96 -5.22 -8.84
N GLU A 67 -15.83 -6.54 -8.66
CA GLU A 67 -14.59 -7.31 -8.85
C GLU A 67 -13.99 -7.04 -10.24
N ASN A 68 -14.85 -6.85 -11.25
CA ASN A 68 -14.50 -6.65 -12.64
C ASN A 68 -14.98 -5.30 -13.20
N ALA A 69 -15.10 -4.30 -12.33
CA ALA A 69 -15.47 -2.95 -12.74
C ALA A 69 -14.51 -2.42 -13.83
N LYS A 70 -15.07 -1.69 -14.80
CA LYS A 70 -14.33 -1.12 -15.93
C LYS A 70 -14.46 0.39 -15.91
N LEU A 71 -13.37 1.06 -16.27
CA LEU A 71 -13.38 2.50 -16.52
C LEU A 71 -14.35 2.81 -17.66
N ASN A 72 -15.26 3.74 -17.39
CA ASN A 72 -16.17 4.28 -18.36
C ASN A 72 -16.24 5.80 -18.17
N ASP A 73 -15.43 6.51 -18.96
CA ASP A 73 -15.37 7.98 -18.93
C ASP A 73 -16.19 8.62 -20.06
N LYS A 74 -17.02 7.82 -20.75
CA LYS A 74 -17.90 8.37 -21.79
C LYS A 74 -18.93 9.27 -21.11
N GLU A 75 -18.85 10.56 -21.42
CA GLU A 75 -19.92 11.51 -21.12
C GLU A 75 -21.19 11.02 -21.80
N ASN A 76 -22.16 10.60 -20.99
CA ASN A 76 -23.44 10.16 -21.49
C ASN A 76 -24.30 11.42 -21.63
N ILE A 77 -24.78 11.70 -22.84
CA ILE A 77 -25.74 12.79 -23.13
C ILE A 77 -27.07 12.64 -22.36
N LEU A 78 -27.28 11.48 -21.72
CA LEU A 78 -28.40 11.19 -20.80
C LEU A 78 -28.03 11.30 -19.31
N ASN A 79 -26.93 11.99 -18.93
CA ASN A 79 -26.53 12.34 -17.54
C ASN A 79 -27.61 13.13 -16.74
N ILE A 80 -28.82 13.28 -17.29
CA ILE A 80 -29.99 13.85 -16.61
C ILE A 80 -30.46 12.93 -15.46
N ILE A 81 -30.06 11.65 -15.45
CA ILE A 81 -30.42 10.69 -14.39
C ILE A 81 -29.27 10.54 -13.37
N ASN A 82 -29.41 11.20 -12.21
CA ASN A 82 -28.43 11.16 -11.11
C ASN A 82 -27.96 9.74 -10.71
N PHE A 83 -28.81 8.73 -10.87
CA PHE A 83 -28.47 7.33 -10.57
C PHE A 83 -27.42 6.75 -11.53
N VAL A 84 -27.53 7.05 -12.84
CA VAL A 84 -26.57 6.57 -13.86
C VAL A 84 -25.20 7.17 -13.62
N ASP A 85 -25.16 8.44 -13.21
CA ASP A 85 -23.93 9.13 -12.84
C ASP A 85 -23.29 8.54 -11.58
N ALA A 86 -24.08 8.31 -10.53
CA ALA A 86 -23.58 7.73 -9.28
C ALA A 86 -23.02 6.31 -9.47
N GLU A 87 -23.73 5.47 -10.24
CA GLU A 87 -23.27 4.11 -10.55
C GLU A 87 -22.00 4.12 -11.40
N ARG A 88 -21.90 5.02 -12.39
CA ARG A 88 -20.67 5.20 -13.18
C ARG A 88 -19.51 5.63 -12.30
N THR A 89 -19.70 6.64 -11.45
CA THR A 89 -18.66 7.11 -10.53
C THR A 89 -18.17 5.99 -9.61
N LYS A 90 -19.10 5.20 -9.06
CA LYS A 90 -18.76 4.06 -8.21
C LYS A 90 -18.03 2.95 -8.98
N SER A 91 -18.48 2.63 -10.19
CA SER A 91 -17.80 1.68 -11.08
C SER A 91 -16.37 2.13 -11.39
N ASN A 92 -16.18 3.40 -11.78
CA ASN A 92 -14.86 3.94 -12.09
C ASN A 92 -13.96 3.93 -10.85
N TYR A 93 -14.47 4.30 -9.68
CA TYR A 93 -13.73 4.23 -8.41
C TYR A 93 -13.16 2.82 -8.16
N TRP A 94 -14.00 1.79 -8.26
CA TRP A 94 -13.56 0.41 -8.05
C TRP A 94 -12.62 -0.09 -9.15
N ALA A 95 -12.81 0.35 -10.40
CA ALA A 95 -11.91 0.01 -11.51
C ALA A 95 -10.51 0.62 -11.34
N GLU A 96 -10.40 1.91 -11.02
CA GLU A 96 -9.12 2.57 -10.73
C GLU A 96 -8.41 1.91 -9.55
N ARG A 97 -9.19 1.59 -8.52
CA ARG A 97 -8.70 0.96 -7.31
C ARG A 97 -8.10 -0.42 -7.61
N ARG A 98 -8.78 -1.23 -8.41
CA ARG A 98 -8.27 -2.52 -8.89
C ARG A 98 -6.98 -2.37 -9.69
N ILE A 99 -6.91 -1.42 -10.61
CA ILE A 99 -5.70 -1.17 -11.42
C ILE A 99 -4.50 -0.86 -10.51
N ASN A 100 -4.70 -0.03 -9.49
CA ASN A 100 -3.63 0.33 -8.55
C ASN A 100 -3.23 -0.86 -7.66
N PHE A 101 -4.19 -1.66 -7.23
CA PHE A 101 -3.93 -2.89 -6.49
C PHE A 101 -3.08 -3.86 -7.32
N GLU A 102 -3.49 -4.16 -8.56
CA GLU A 102 -2.74 -5.06 -9.46
C GLU A 102 -1.32 -4.55 -9.70
N LYS A 103 -1.14 -3.24 -9.92
CA LYS A 103 0.20 -2.64 -10.02
C LYS A 103 1.05 -2.84 -8.77
N ALA A 104 0.46 -2.72 -7.57
CA ALA A 104 1.17 -2.92 -6.32
C ALA A 104 1.55 -4.40 -6.13
N ILE A 105 0.68 -5.34 -6.50
CA ILE A 105 0.98 -6.77 -6.50
C ILE A 105 2.13 -7.09 -7.45
N GLU A 106 2.09 -6.56 -8.68
CA GLU A 106 3.18 -6.74 -9.65
C GLU A 106 4.48 -6.13 -9.16
N HIS A 107 4.44 -4.95 -8.54
CA HIS A 107 5.61 -4.36 -7.92
C HIS A 107 6.21 -5.27 -6.84
N CYS A 108 5.40 -5.79 -5.91
CA CYS A 108 5.87 -6.69 -4.87
C CYS A 108 6.55 -7.94 -5.45
N LYS A 109 6.04 -8.49 -6.56
CA LYS A 109 6.65 -9.67 -7.22
C LYS A 109 8.08 -9.40 -7.74
N THR A 110 8.41 -8.15 -8.07
CA THR A 110 9.75 -7.75 -8.57
C THR A 110 10.79 -7.57 -7.47
N LEU A 111 10.37 -7.56 -6.20
CA LEU A 111 11.26 -7.39 -5.06
C LEU A 111 11.97 -8.70 -4.69
N SER A 112 13.00 -8.59 -3.86
CA SER A 112 13.72 -9.73 -3.31
C SER A 112 12.84 -10.57 -2.37
N GLU A 113 13.11 -11.87 -2.26
CA GLU A 113 12.29 -12.81 -1.47
C GLU A 113 12.13 -12.39 0.01
N ASP A 114 13.16 -11.77 0.60
CA ASP A 114 13.14 -11.25 1.97
C ASP A 114 12.24 -10.02 2.15
N THR A 115 11.95 -9.28 1.09
CA THR A 115 11.15 -8.05 1.15
C THR A 115 9.70 -8.23 0.64
N LYS A 116 9.42 -9.30 -0.10
CA LYS A 116 8.09 -9.61 -0.63
C LYS A 116 7.01 -9.69 0.44
N ALA A 117 7.28 -10.40 1.53
CA ALA A 117 6.32 -10.57 2.62
C ALA A 117 5.85 -9.22 3.19
N PHE A 118 6.81 -8.33 3.47
CA PHE A 118 6.52 -6.99 3.97
C PHE A 118 5.77 -6.14 2.93
N CYS A 119 6.12 -6.26 1.64
CA CYS A 119 5.41 -5.54 0.58
C CYS A 119 3.94 -5.97 0.50
N TYR A 120 3.65 -7.27 0.53
CA TYR A 120 2.28 -7.78 0.51
C TYR A 120 1.46 -7.36 1.73
N GLU A 121 2.07 -7.36 2.92
CA GLU A 121 1.44 -6.82 4.13
C GLU A 121 1.10 -5.33 3.98
N GLY A 122 2.01 -4.55 3.41
CA GLY A 122 1.79 -3.14 3.10
C GLY A 122 0.61 -2.90 2.16
N VAL A 123 0.49 -3.73 1.10
CA VAL A 123 -0.67 -3.69 0.20
C VAL A 123 -1.97 -3.99 0.95
N ARG A 124 -1.97 -5.03 1.80
CA ARG A 124 -3.11 -5.44 2.62
C ARG A 124 -3.58 -4.30 3.53
N LYS A 125 -2.63 -3.65 4.20
CA LYS A 125 -2.89 -2.52 5.09
C LYS A 125 -3.47 -1.33 4.34
N ASN A 126 -2.85 -0.93 3.23
CA ASN A 126 -3.31 0.21 2.44
C ASN A 126 -4.74 0.00 1.91
N GLU A 127 -5.06 -1.19 1.41
CA GLU A 127 -6.43 -1.46 0.94
C GLU A 127 -7.45 -1.53 2.08
N THR A 128 -7.05 -2.00 3.26
CA THR A 128 -7.90 -1.97 4.45
C THR A 128 -8.21 -0.52 4.86
N GLU A 129 -7.19 0.32 4.99
CA GLU A 129 -7.33 1.74 5.34
C GLU A 129 -8.22 2.49 4.33
N ARG A 130 -8.05 2.21 3.03
CA ARG A 130 -8.88 2.80 1.99
C ARG A 130 -10.34 2.36 2.06
N ASN A 131 -10.63 1.11 2.49
CA ASN A 131 -12.00 0.66 2.74
C ASN A 131 -12.61 1.38 3.95
N GLU A 132 -11.87 1.50 5.04
CA GLU A 132 -12.33 2.24 6.22
C GLU A 132 -12.67 3.69 5.88
N MET A 133 -11.80 4.38 5.11
CA MET A 133 -12.07 5.73 4.64
C MET A 133 -13.31 5.80 3.74
N TYR A 134 -13.48 4.84 2.83
CA TYR A 134 -14.65 4.78 1.95
C TYR A 134 -15.95 4.63 2.76
N GLU A 135 -15.98 3.73 3.74
CA GLU A 135 -17.12 3.57 4.64
C GLU A 135 -17.43 4.85 5.45
N GLN A 136 -16.39 5.52 5.94
CA GLN A 136 -16.56 6.79 6.66
C GLN A 136 -17.18 7.86 5.77
N GLN A 137 -16.74 7.97 4.51
CA GLN A 137 -17.30 8.91 3.54
C GLN A 137 -18.78 8.61 3.26
N LEU A 138 -19.14 7.34 3.06
CA LEU A 138 -20.53 6.92 2.88
C LEU A 138 -21.40 7.27 4.09
N LYS A 139 -20.90 7.03 5.32
CA LYS A 139 -21.59 7.41 6.57
C LYS A 139 -21.81 8.92 6.65
N GLN A 140 -20.82 9.73 6.28
CA GLN A 140 -20.93 11.20 6.27
C GLN A 140 -21.95 11.71 5.24
N ILE A 141 -21.96 11.15 4.04
CA ILE A 141 -22.95 11.50 3.00
C ILE A 141 -24.36 11.17 3.50
N ASN A 142 -24.56 9.98 4.05
CA ASN A 142 -25.84 9.56 4.61
C ASN A 142 -26.31 10.47 5.76
N TYR A 143 -25.41 10.90 6.64
CA TYR A 143 -25.73 11.84 7.72
C TYR A 143 -26.15 13.21 7.19
N LYS A 144 -25.38 13.81 6.26
CA LYS A 144 -25.71 15.11 5.65
C LYS A 144 -27.07 15.07 4.94
N ASN A 145 -27.36 13.97 4.24
CA ASN A 145 -28.63 13.80 3.54
C ASN A 145 -29.82 13.64 4.52
N ARG A 146 -29.62 13.03 5.70
CA ARG A 146 -30.67 12.94 6.74
C ARG A 146 -30.94 14.29 7.40
N GLY A 147 -29.93 15.14 7.61
CA GLY A 147 -30.10 16.49 8.17
C GLY A 147 -30.97 17.41 7.31
N ILE A 148 -31.00 17.22 5.99
CA ILE A 148 -31.82 18.01 5.06
C ILE A 148 -33.32 17.66 5.17
N ILE A 149 -33.69 16.49 5.71
CA ILE A 149 -35.09 16.03 5.76
C ILE A 149 -35.84 16.54 7.02
N ILE A 150 -35.13 17.00 8.06
CA ILE A 150 -35.76 17.36 9.35
C ILE A 150 -36.23 18.83 9.43
N ASP A 151 -35.78 19.71 8.53
CA ASP A 151 -36.18 21.13 8.51
C ASP A 151 -37.35 21.43 7.55
N LYS A 152 -38.45 20.67 7.64
CA LYS A 152 -39.74 21.16 7.11
C LYS A 152 -40.47 21.89 8.24
N PRO A 153 -40.56 23.24 8.22
CA PRO A 153 -41.41 23.93 9.16
C PRO A 153 -42.86 23.52 8.87
N ASN A 154 -43.53 22.96 9.88
CA ASN A 154 -44.98 22.86 9.89
C ASN A 154 -45.53 24.30 9.95
N TYR A 155 -46.13 24.75 8.85
CA TYR A 155 -47.01 25.92 8.84
C TYR A 155 -48.37 25.55 9.44
#